data_AF-A0A0P4VL49-F1
#
_entry.id   AF-A0A0P4VL49-F1
#
_cell.length_a   1.000
_cell.length_b   1.000
_cell.length_c   1.000
_cell.angle_alpha   90.00
_cell.angle_beta   90.00
_cell.angle_gamma   90.00
#
_symmetry.space_group_name_H-M   'P 1'
#
loop_
_entity.id
_entity.type
_entity.pdbx_description
1 polymer ?
#
loop_
_entity_poly.entity_id
_entity_poly.type
_entity_poly.pdbx_seq_one_letter_code
_entity_poly.pdbx_strand_id
1 'polypeptide(L)'
;MKTIIAVAFFGILTYAFADTVVPLVYGKEVCQTDNNNGMVNLDAKRFFSGIWYLTHATPSTRVTLSSICRDFAPTLNADGKTFEVTYGYYENGGKENHYDVSCSGTQNTTRKDIFNFDCKSNNDRGETTSFHVDGSFLATDYDSYGVVYRCVKT
;
A
#
# COMPACT_ATOMS: atom_id res chain seq x y z
N MET A 1 -44.32 1.80 32.73
CA MET A 1 -43.09 2.62 32.63
C MET A 1 -41.93 1.93 33.33
N LYS A 2 -41.24 0.96 32.71
CA LYS A 2 -39.96 0.40 33.23
C LYS A 2 -38.98 -0.09 32.14
N THR A 3 -39.36 -0.11 30.86
CA THR A 3 -38.58 -0.82 29.82
C THR A 3 -37.74 0.08 28.90
N ILE A 4 -37.86 1.41 29.00
CA ILE A 4 -37.25 2.34 28.03
C ILE A 4 -35.80 2.71 28.41
N ILE A 5 -35.41 2.57 29.68
CA ILE A 5 -34.07 2.98 30.14
C ILE A 5 -32.99 1.96 29.74
N ALA A 6 -33.30 0.66 29.72
CA ALA A 6 -32.31 -0.36 29.40
C ALA A 6 -31.82 -0.29 27.93
N VAL A 7 -32.68 0.09 26.99
CA VAL A 7 -32.34 0.11 25.55
C VAL A 7 -31.38 1.26 25.22
N ALA A 8 -31.48 2.40 25.92
CA ALA A 8 -30.56 3.52 25.74
C ALA A 8 -29.14 3.19 26.22
N PHE A 9 -28.99 2.48 27.33
CA PHE A 9 -27.66 2.11 27.84
C PHE A 9 -26.92 1.11 26.94
N PHE A 10 -27.62 0.16 26.32
CA PHE A 10 -27.00 -0.76 25.36
C PHE A 10 -26.65 -0.09 24.03
N GLY A 11 -27.47 0.88 23.56
CA GLY A 11 -27.16 1.63 22.35
C GLY A 11 -26.00 2.62 22.49
N ILE A 12 -25.74 3.15 23.69
CA ILE A 12 -24.60 4.06 23.95
C ILE A 12 -23.30 3.27 24.18
N LEU A 13 -23.35 2.08 24.79
CA LEU A 13 -22.16 1.26 25.03
C LEU A 13 -21.55 0.69 23.73
N THR A 14 -22.35 0.43 22.69
CA THR A 14 -21.85 -0.09 21.42
C THR A 14 -21.05 0.95 20.62
N TYR A 15 -21.27 2.25 20.82
CA TYR A 15 -20.47 3.32 20.21
C TYR A 15 -19.19 3.66 20.98
N ALA A 16 -19.03 3.18 22.21
CA ALA A 16 -17.84 3.43 23.03
C ALA A 16 -16.64 2.53 22.66
N PHE A 17 -16.86 1.50 21.83
CA PHE A 17 -15.82 0.68 21.22
C PHE A 17 -15.61 1.05 19.75
N ALA A 18 -15.75 2.33 19.40
CA ALA A 18 -15.08 2.81 18.20
C ALA A 18 -13.58 2.68 18.48
N ASP A 19 -12.96 1.62 17.96
CA ASP A 19 -11.51 1.45 17.93
C ASP A 19 -10.89 2.82 17.66
N THR A 20 -10.03 3.28 18.56
CA THR A 20 -9.32 4.54 18.41
C THR A 20 -8.44 4.42 17.16
N VAL A 21 -8.99 4.79 16.01
CA VAL A 21 -8.26 4.89 14.76
C VAL A 21 -7.24 6.00 14.97
N VAL A 22 -5.99 5.62 15.22
CA VAL A 22 -4.88 6.57 15.26
C VAL A 22 -4.71 7.08 13.84
N PRO A 23 -5.01 8.36 13.55
CA PRO A 23 -4.94 8.86 12.19
C PRO A 23 -3.50 8.78 11.67
N LEU A 24 -3.36 8.51 10.37
CA LEU A 24 -2.06 8.58 9.71
C LEU A 24 -1.53 10.02 9.79
N VAL A 25 -0.34 10.19 10.36
CA VAL A 25 0.33 11.49 10.45
C VAL A 25 1.37 11.61 9.35
N TYR A 26 1.15 12.51 8.40
CA TYR A 26 2.10 12.74 7.31
C TYR A 26 3.41 13.39 7.80
N GLY A 27 4.50 13.13 7.09
CA GLY A 27 5.82 13.70 7.40
C GLY A 27 6.58 13.04 8.55
N LYS A 28 6.07 11.94 9.11
CA LYS A 28 6.84 11.11 10.06
C LYS A 28 7.87 10.27 9.33
N GLU A 29 9.04 10.11 9.93
CA GLU A 29 10.13 9.24 9.44
C GLU A 29 9.93 7.75 9.75
N VAL A 30 8.82 7.39 10.41
CA VAL A 30 8.52 6.03 10.86
C VAL A 30 7.27 5.51 10.14
N CYS A 31 7.32 4.23 9.72
CA CYS A 31 6.16 3.54 9.16
C CYS A 31 4.98 3.53 10.14
N GLN A 32 3.78 3.76 9.62
CA GLN A 32 2.53 3.75 10.38
C GLN A 32 1.63 2.61 9.94
N THR A 33 2.22 1.50 9.50
CA THR A 33 1.50 0.32 9.02
C THR A 33 0.56 -0.25 10.10
N ASP A 34 0.96 -0.19 11.37
CA ASP A 34 0.11 -0.64 12.49
C ASP A 34 -1.08 0.29 12.77
N ASN A 35 -1.02 1.55 12.32
CA ASN A 35 -2.07 2.54 12.53
C ASN A 35 -3.05 2.64 11.34
N ASN A 36 -2.81 1.87 10.27
CA ASN A 36 -3.73 1.84 9.15
C ASN A 36 -4.77 0.71 9.29
N ASN A 37 -5.98 1.00 8.81
CA ASN A 37 -7.03 0.01 8.67
C ASN A 37 -7.01 -0.52 7.25
N GLY A 38 -6.33 -1.64 7.05
CA GLY A 38 -6.31 -2.34 5.78
C GLY A 38 -7.67 -2.98 5.44
N MET A 39 -7.86 -3.26 4.16
CA MET A 39 -9.05 -3.91 3.65
C MET A 39 -9.16 -5.34 4.17
N VAL A 40 -10.29 -5.65 4.80
CA VAL A 40 -10.63 -7.00 5.24
C VAL A 40 -11.02 -7.85 4.03
N ASN A 41 -10.59 -9.12 4.02
CA ASN A 41 -10.88 -10.08 2.95
C ASN A 41 -10.42 -9.62 1.54
N LEU A 42 -9.26 -8.98 1.45
CA LEU A 42 -8.63 -8.66 0.17
C LEU A 42 -8.47 -9.91 -0.70
N ASP A 43 -9.04 -9.89 -1.90
CA ASP A 43 -8.72 -10.85 -2.95
C ASP A 43 -7.42 -10.44 -3.64
N ALA A 44 -6.30 -10.93 -3.10
CA ALA A 44 -4.98 -10.64 -3.63
C ALA A 44 -4.81 -11.10 -5.08
N LYS A 45 -5.39 -12.24 -5.47
CA LYS A 45 -5.22 -12.74 -6.83
C LYS A 45 -5.89 -11.81 -7.84
N ARG A 46 -7.07 -11.30 -7.49
CA ARG A 46 -7.79 -10.35 -8.31
C ARG A 46 -7.12 -8.97 -8.34
N PHE A 47 -6.61 -8.48 -7.22
CA PHE A 47 -5.90 -7.20 -7.22
C PHE A 47 -4.61 -7.25 -8.05
N PHE A 48 -3.85 -8.35 -7.96
CA PHE A 48 -2.59 -8.54 -8.66
C PHE A 48 -2.78 -9.12 -10.09
N SER A 49 -4.00 -9.02 -10.64
CA SER A 49 -4.28 -9.33 -12.05
C SER A 49 -4.54 -8.03 -12.82
N GLY A 50 -3.56 -7.55 -13.58
CA GLY A 50 -3.69 -6.37 -14.43
C GLY A 50 -2.58 -5.35 -14.23
N ILE A 51 -2.75 -4.16 -14.80
CA ILE A 51 -1.82 -3.02 -14.66
C ILE A 51 -2.53 -1.92 -13.87
N TRP A 52 -1.84 -1.35 -12.89
CA TRP A 52 -2.33 -0.23 -12.07
C TRP A 52 -1.54 1.04 -12.37
N TYR A 53 -2.26 2.15 -12.54
CA TYR A 53 -1.68 3.45 -12.81
C TYR A 53 -1.73 4.30 -11.54
N LEU A 54 -0.58 4.81 -11.11
CA LEU A 54 -0.55 5.79 -10.02
C LEU A 54 -1.16 7.11 -10.50
N THR A 55 -2.28 7.50 -9.88
CA THR A 55 -2.97 8.75 -10.23
C THR A 55 -2.77 9.84 -9.18
N HIS A 56 -2.66 9.45 -7.92
CA HIS A 56 -2.52 10.36 -6.79
C HIS A 56 -1.57 9.76 -5.74
N ALA A 57 -0.74 10.60 -5.14
CA ALA A 57 0.11 10.22 -4.02
C ALA A 57 0.23 11.38 -3.04
N THR A 58 0.37 11.07 -1.76
CA THR A 58 0.70 12.08 -0.76
C THR A 58 2.17 12.49 -0.90
N PRO A 59 2.49 13.79 -0.80
CA PRO A 59 3.87 14.25 -0.88
C PRO A 59 4.78 13.55 0.13
N SER A 60 5.98 13.14 -0.30
CA SER A 60 7.03 12.53 0.54
C SER A 60 8.36 13.03 0.03
N THR A 61 9.36 13.28 0.87
CA THR A 61 10.69 13.74 0.42
C THR A 61 11.37 12.81 -0.59
N ARG A 62 11.01 11.52 -0.61
CA ARG A 62 11.45 10.54 -1.63
C ARG A 62 10.59 10.54 -2.90
N VAL A 63 9.37 11.07 -2.82
CA VAL A 63 8.36 11.11 -3.90
C VAL A 63 8.11 12.56 -4.37
N THR A 64 8.74 13.56 -3.76
CA THR A 64 8.63 14.95 -4.13
C THR A 64 9.42 15.13 -5.41
N LEU A 65 8.70 15.47 -6.47
CA LEU A 65 9.13 15.74 -7.85
C LEU A 65 9.23 14.51 -8.77
N SER A 66 9.50 13.31 -8.25
CA SER A 66 9.51 12.07 -9.05
C SER A 66 8.08 11.61 -9.39
N SER A 67 7.59 12.16 -10.50
CA SER A 67 6.41 11.80 -11.30
C SER A 67 5.42 10.78 -10.73
N ILE A 68 4.16 11.25 -10.66
CA ILE A 68 2.93 10.47 -10.48
C ILE A 68 2.81 9.34 -11.53
N CYS A 69 3.57 9.38 -12.63
CA CYS A 69 3.54 8.37 -13.68
C CYS A 69 4.30 7.09 -13.28
N ARG A 70 3.62 6.17 -12.61
CA ARG A 70 4.11 4.81 -12.34
C ARG A 70 3.05 3.81 -12.76
N ASP A 71 3.44 2.91 -13.65
CA ASP A 71 2.60 1.84 -14.13
C ASP A 71 3.07 0.56 -13.44
N PHE A 72 2.33 0.13 -12.44
CA PHE A 72 2.60 -1.09 -11.70
C PHE A 72 2.05 -2.28 -12.47
N ALA A 73 2.92 -3.21 -12.83
CA ALA A 73 2.56 -4.48 -13.46
C ALA A 73 2.75 -5.63 -12.46
N PRO A 74 1.79 -5.87 -11.54
CA PRO A 74 1.81 -7.02 -10.68
C PRO A 74 1.57 -8.32 -11.44
N THR A 75 2.23 -9.39 -11.02
CA THR A 75 1.94 -10.76 -11.44
C THR A 75 2.07 -11.72 -10.26
N LEU A 76 1.34 -12.83 -10.31
CA LEU A 76 1.50 -13.95 -9.38
C LEU A 76 2.41 -14.99 -10.02
N ASN A 77 3.50 -15.36 -9.32
CA ASN A 77 4.41 -16.40 -9.78
C ASN A 77 3.73 -17.77 -9.84
N ALA A 78 4.38 -18.69 -10.56
CA ALA A 78 3.91 -20.07 -10.74
C ALA A 78 3.74 -20.86 -9.43
N ASP A 79 4.39 -20.44 -8.34
CA ASP A 79 4.23 -21.04 -7.01
C ASP A 79 2.89 -20.70 -6.33
N GLY A 80 2.14 -19.74 -6.88
CA GLY A 80 0.85 -19.28 -6.38
C GLY A 80 0.92 -18.53 -5.05
N LYS A 81 2.11 -18.11 -4.59
CA LYS A 81 2.35 -17.46 -3.30
C LYS A 81 3.18 -16.18 -3.39
N THR A 82 4.08 -16.11 -4.36
CA THR A 82 4.99 -14.98 -4.54
C THR A 82 4.43 -14.03 -5.58
N PHE A 83 4.39 -12.75 -5.24
CA PHE A 83 3.90 -11.68 -6.09
C PHE A 83 5.09 -10.86 -6.59
N GLU A 84 5.19 -10.72 -7.90
CA GLU A 84 6.15 -9.85 -8.55
C GLU A 84 5.46 -8.54 -8.92
N VAL A 85 6.15 -7.41 -8.75
CA VAL A 85 5.66 -6.11 -9.19
C VAL A 85 6.80 -5.40 -9.88
N THR A 86 6.60 -5.03 -11.14
CA THR A 86 7.53 -4.16 -11.87
C THR A 86 6.90 -2.79 -12.10
N TYR A 87 7.73 -1.76 -12.12
CA TYR A 87 7.32 -0.42 -12.52
C TYR A 87 8.55 0.41 -12.93
N GLY A 88 8.32 1.35 -13.84
CA GLY A 88 9.32 2.33 -14.29
C GLY A 88 8.96 3.75 -13.83
N TYR A 89 9.96 4.61 -13.69
CA TYR A 89 9.73 6.05 -13.52
C TYR A 89 10.97 6.87 -13.91
N TYR A 90 10.77 8.13 -14.30
CA TYR A 90 11.87 9.06 -14.54
C TYR A 90 12.21 9.88 -13.30
N GLU A 91 13.51 10.15 -13.13
CA GLU A 91 14.01 11.05 -12.10
C GLU A 91 13.31 12.42 -12.20
N ASN A 92 12.80 12.93 -11.07
CA ASN A 92 12.15 14.25 -10.97
C ASN A 92 11.03 14.51 -12.00
N GLY A 93 10.39 13.44 -12.52
CA GLY A 93 9.34 13.55 -13.54
C GLY A 93 9.80 14.15 -14.86
N GLY A 94 11.11 14.11 -15.11
CA GLY A 94 11.71 14.46 -16.39
C GLY A 94 11.58 13.32 -17.42
N LYS A 95 12.54 13.30 -18.36
CA LYS A 95 12.67 12.26 -19.40
C LYS A 95 14.06 11.63 -19.43
N GLU A 96 14.87 11.94 -18.43
CA GLU A 96 16.26 11.48 -18.30
C GLU A 96 16.36 10.60 -17.06
N ASN A 97 17.31 9.66 -17.08
CA ASN A 97 17.59 8.76 -15.98
C ASN A 97 16.35 7.94 -15.58
N HIS A 98 15.92 7.05 -16.48
CA HIS A 98 14.87 6.09 -16.22
C HIS A 98 15.30 5.12 -15.13
N TYR A 99 14.41 4.86 -14.17
CA TYR A 99 14.55 3.84 -13.15
C TYR A 99 13.63 2.67 -13.47
N ASP A 100 14.20 1.47 -13.51
CA ASP A 100 13.48 0.20 -13.59
C ASP A 100 13.48 -0.46 -12.21
N VAL A 101 12.30 -0.72 -11.68
CA VAL A 101 12.11 -1.38 -10.39
C VAL A 101 11.48 -2.75 -10.58
N SER A 102 12.06 -3.76 -9.93
CA SER A 102 11.46 -5.07 -9.73
C SER A 102 11.37 -5.40 -8.25
N CYS A 103 10.20 -5.87 -7.83
CA CYS A 103 9.91 -6.23 -6.45
C CYS A 103 9.32 -7.64 -6.40
N SER A 104 9.81 -8.46 -5.47
CA SER A 104 9.26 -9.78 -5.18
C SER A 104 8.80 -9.82 -3.73
N GLY A 105 7.62 -10.37 -3.46
CA GLY A 105 7.06 -10.32 -2.12
C GLY A 105 5.98 -11.36 -1.85
N THR A 106 5.59 -11.44 -0.59
CA THR A 106 4.56 -12.36 -0.11
C THR A 106 3.56 -11.66 0.79
N GLN A 107 2.35 -12.22 0.87
CA GLN A 107 1.33 -11.75 1.78
C GLN A 107 1.75 -12.02 3.23
N ASN A 108 1.61 -11.03 4.09
CA ASN A 108 1.93 -11.16 5.50
C ASN A 108 1.06 -12.24 6.18
N THR A 109 1.62 -12.93 7.17
CA THR A 109 0.96 -14.05 7.85
C THR A 109 -0.14 -13.60 8.80
N THR A 110 0.02 -12.45 9.45
CA THR A 110 -0.88 -11.92 10.49
C THR A 110 -1.85 -10.88 9.94
N ARG A 111 -1.36 -9.93 9.14
CA ARG A 111 -2.14 -8.84 8.55
C ARG A 111 -2.31 -9.07 7.05
N LYS A 112 -3.42 -9.71 6.65
CA LYS A 112 -3.62 -10.15 5.26
C LYS A 112 -3.79 -9.02 4.23
N ASP A 113 -3.99 -7.80 4.68
CA ASP A 113 -3.93 -6.60 3.87
C ASP A 113 -2.51 -6.13 3.56
N ILE A 114 -1.48 -6.70 4.21
CA ILE A 114 -0.08 -6.30 4.07
C ILE A 114 0.68 -7.29 3.20
N PHE A 115 1.52 -6.75 2.31
CA PHE A 115 2.48 -7.49 1.52
C PHE A 115 3.88 -6.91 1.77
N ASN A 116 4.84 -7.80 2.00
CA ASN A 116 6.23 -7.45 2.25
C ASN A 116 7.02 -7.74 0.98
N PHE A 117 7.61 -6.69 0.38
CA PHE A 117 8.33 -6.78 -0.89
C PHE A 117 9.80 -6.42 -0.72
N ASP A 118 10.67 -7.23 -1.28
CA ASP A 118 12.07 -6.90 -1.50
C ASP A 118 12.24 -6.42 -2.94
N CYS A 119 12.77 -5.21 -3.09
CA CYS A 119 12.85 -4.51 -4.36
C CYS A 119 14.29 -4.20 -4.75
N LYS A 120 14.53 -4.21 -6.06
CA LYS A 120 15.76 -3.71 -6.70
C LYS A 120 15.38 -2.63 -7.70
N SER A 121 16.14 -1.55 -7.70
CA SER A 121 16.06 -0.49 -8.70
C SER A 121 17.38 -0.40 -9.45
N ASN A 122 17.29 -0.25 -10.76
CA ASN A 122 18.41 0.09 -11.64
C ASN A 122 18.06 1.35 -12.42
N ASN A 123 19.04 2.14 -12.85
CA ASN A 123 18.79 3.26 -13.76
C ASN A 123 19.75 3.32 -14.94
N ASP A 124 19.46 4.24 -15.88
CA ASP A 124 20.28 4.46 -17.09
C ASP A 124 21.74 4.82 -16.81
N ARG A 125 22.04 5.33 -15.61
CA ARG A 125 23.42 5.65 -15.16
C ARG A 125 24.17 4.43 -14.61
N GLY A 126 23.53 3.27 -14.52
CA GLY A 126 24.10 2.05 -13.97
C GLY A 126 24.10 2.01 -12.43
N GLU A 127 23.34 2.85 -11.76
CA GLU A 127 23.16 2.81 -10.31
C GLU A 127 22.20 1.67 -9.94
N THR A 128 22.56 0.88 -8.93
CA THR A 128 21.71 -0.19 -8.39
C THR A 128 21.44 0.06 -6.92
N THR A 129 20.17 -0.04 -6.50
CA THR A 129 19.77 0.09 -5.10
C THR A 129 18.80 -1.03 -4.72
N SER A 130 18.95 -1.58 -3.52
CA SER A 130 17.98 -2.49 -2.91
C SER A 130 17.21 -1.77 -1.81
N PHE A 131 15.92 -2.07 -1.68
CA PHE A 131 15.06 -1.51 -0.64
C PHE A 131 13.89 -2.45 -0.35
N HIS A 132 13.30 -2.30 0.82
CA HIS A 132 12.13 -3.06 1.27
C HIS A 132 10.88 -2.18 1.24
N VAL A 133 9.75 -2.76 0.86
CA VAL A 133 8.44 -2.09 0.86
C VAL A 133 7.41 -2.90 1.60
N ASP A 134 6.82 -2.30 2.64
CA ASP A 134 5.57 -2.76 3.21
C ASP A 134 4.41 -2.05 2.51
N GLY A 135 3.59 -2.82 1.77
CA GLY A 135 2.38 -2.33 1.12
C GLY A 135 1.14 -2.79 1.87
N SER A 136 0.36 -1.86 2.44
CA SER A 136 -0.96 -2.15 3.03
C SER A 136 -2.06 -1.67 2.09
N PHE A 137 -2.93 -2.58 1.70
CA PHE A 137 -4.04 -2.34 0.78
C PHE A 137 -5.26 -1.88 1.57
N LEU A 138 -5.61 -0.60 1.43
CA LEU A 138 -6.62 0.06 2.27
C LEU A 138 -8.03 -0.07 1.69
N ALA A 139 -8.14 0.00 0.36
CA ALA A 139 -9.41 -0.14 -0.34
C ALA A 139 -9.17 -0.48 -1.82
N THR A 140 -10.06 -1.24 -2.42
CA THR A 140 -10.11 -1.47 -3.86
C THR A 140 -11.47 -2.04 -4.24
N ASP A 141 -11.95 -1.72 -5.45
CA ASP A 141 -13.03 -2.46 -6.10
C ASP A 141 -12.51 -3.50 -7.10
N TYR A 142 -11.18 -3.66 -7.17
CA TYR A 142 -10.41 -4.54 -8.04
C TYR A 142 -10.40 -4.18 -9.52
N ASP A 143 -11.31 -3.32 -9.98
CA ASP A 143 -11.51 -3.07 -11.41
C ASP A 143 -11.15 -1.63 -11.80
N SER A 144 -11.41 -0.65 -10.92
CA SER A 144 -11.29 0.77 -11.26
C SER A 144 -10.39 1.56 -10.32
N TYR A 145 -10.25 1.15 -9.06
CA TYR A 145 -9.37 1.85 -8.13
C TYR A 145 -8.71 0.93 -7.08
N GLY A 146 -7.57 1.40 -6.59
CA GLY A 146 -6.86 0.84 -5.45
C GLY A 146 -6.23 1.95 -4.62
N VAL A 147 -6.32 1.83 -3.31
CA VAL A 147 -5.69 2.73 -2.34
C VAL A 147 -4.69 1.92 -1.53
N VAL A 148 -3.42 2.27 -1.63
CA VAL A 148 -2.32 1.54 -1.01
C VAL A 148 -1.48 2.49 -0.16
N TYR A 149 -1.31 2.14 1.11
CA TYR A 149 -0.28 2.74 1.95
C TYR A 149 1.05 2.02 1.70
N ARG A 150 2.08 2.77 1.29
CA ARG A 150 3.42 2.24 1.05
C ARG A 150 4.38 2.79 2.10
N CYS A 151 5.10 1.91 2.79
CA CYS A 151 6.26 2.29 3.58
C CYS A 151 7.54 1.72 2.97
N VAL A 152 8.51 2.59 2.66
CA VAL A 152 9.79 2.21 2.07
C VAL A 152 10.88 2.25 3.14
N LYS A 153 11.64 1.17 3.27
CA LYS A 153 12.81 1.04 4.14
C LYS A 153 14.03 0.72 3.28
N THR A 154 15.17 1.30 3.58
CA THR A 154 16.47 1.08 2.89
C THR A 154 17.47 0.56 3.90
#